data_AF-A0A3D4V2W2-F1
#
_entry.id   AF-A0A3D4V2W2-F1
#
_cell.length_a   1.000
_cell.length_b   1.000
_cell.length_c   1.000
_cell.angle_alpha   90.00
_cell.angle_beta   90.00
_cell.angle_gamma   90.00
#
_symmetry.space_group_name_H-M   'P 1'
#
loop_
_entity.id
_entity.type
_entity.pdbx_description
1 polymer ?
#
loop_
_entity_poly.entity_id
_entity_poly.type
_entity_poly.pdbx_seq_one_letter_code
_entity_poly.pdbx_strand_id
1 'polypeptide(L)'
;MEHIQPAFNELVDKIVYTYKFTSLENIDVLKDDCKIWLTTILSKFDPTQGTKAFSYFSVVTKNWFTHKAKKQTQKNKREVNYDLMVKEVEIADVDKNDFLSEAEEREFWQFLLCEVESWQNFKMKENEQKVLDAVLTLMKNIEDIEIFNKKAVYLYMREITGLNTKQIVGCLNKMKVRFRSFKEKWDMGEIN
;
A
#
# COMPACT_ATOMS: atom_id res chain seq x y z
N MET A 1 -26.40 -19.26 -29.99
CA MET A 1 -25.27 -18.55 -29.32
C MET A 1 -24.13 -18.20 -30.28
N GLU A 2 -23.90 -18.99 -31.35
CA GLU A 2 -22.80 -18.78 -32.30
C GLU A 2 -22.78 -17.41 -33.01
N HIS A 3 -23.92 -16.75 -33.20
CA HIS A 3 -23.97 -15.44 -33.88
C HIS A 3 -23.72 -14.22 -32.98
N ILE A 4 -23.85 -14.36 -31.64
CA ILE A 4 -23.69 -13.25 -30.70
C ILE A 4 -22.23 -13.08 -30.27
N GLN A 5 -21.49 -14.19 -30.17
CA GLN A 5 -20.11 -14.18 -29.74
C GLN A 5 -19.19 -13.32 -30.65
N PRO A 6 -19.28 -13.40 -32.00
CA PRO A 6 -18.49 -12.53 -32.86
C PRO A 6 -18.83 -11.05 -32.67
N ALA A 7 -20.10 -10.72 -32.45
CA ALA A 7 -20.56 -9.35 -32.23
C ALA A 7 -20.04 -8.77 -30.90
N PHE A 8 -20.00 -9.58 -29.83
CA PHE A 8 -19.39 -9.18 -28.56
C PHE A 8 -17.87 -9.05 -28.65
N ASN A 9 -17.20 -9.92 -29.41
CA ASN A 9 -15.76 -9.78 -29.66
C ASN A 9 -15.46 -8.41 -30.29
N GLU A 10 -16.13 -8.07 -31.38
CA GLU A 10 -15.92 -6.81 -32.09
C GLU A 10 -16.27 -5.59 -31.22
N LEU A 11 -17.38 -5.67 -30.47
CA LEU A 11 -17.77 -4.62 -29.53
C LEU A 11 -16.71 -4.37 -28.46
N VAL A 12 -16.25 -5.44 -27.80
CA VAL A 12 -15.27 -5.35 -26.71
C VAL A 12 -13.95 -4.79 -27.24
N ASP A 13 -13.47 -5.29 -28.38
CA ASP A 13 -12.24 -4.77 -29.00
C ASP A 13 -12.37 -3.30 -29.36
N LYS A 14 -13.46 -2.91 -30.02
CA LYS A 14 -13.70 -1.51 -30.39
C LYS A 14 -13.71 -0.60 -29.17
N ILE A 15 -14.33 -1.00 -28.06
CA ILE A 15 -14.34 -0.23 -26.81
C ILE A 15 -12.93 -0.14 -26.21
N VAL A 16 -12.20 -1.26 -26.14
CA VAL A 16 -10.84 -1.29 -25.57
C VAL A 16 -9.90 -0.34 -26.32
N TYR A 17 -9.91 -0.38 -27.66
CA TYR A 17 -9.04 0.46 -28.48
C TYR A 17 -9.49 1.93 -28.48
N THR A 18 -10.79 2.21 -28.61
CA THR A 18 -11.32 3.58 -28.65
C THR A 18 -11.02 4.34 -27.36
N TYR A 19 -11.18 3.68 -26.21
CA TYR A 19 -10.97 4.30 -24.89
C TYR A 19 -9.58 4.05 -24.31
N LYS A 20 -8.66 3.46 -25.09
CA LYS A 20 -7.27 3.21 -24.71
C LYS A 20 -7.11 2.39 -23.43
N PHE A 21 -7.96 1.38 -23.23
CA PHE A 21 -7.85 0.43 -22.12
C PHE A 21 -6.72 -0.60 -22.32
N THR A 22 -5.96 -0.50 -23.41
CA THR A 22 -4.79 -1.33 -23.70
C THR A 22 -3.67 -1.24 -22.65
N SER A 23 -3.68 -0.21 -21.81
CA SER A 23 -2.74 -0.02 -20.69
C SER A 23 -3.10 -0.81 -19.43
N LEU A 24 -4.25 -1.51 -19.39
CA LEU A 24 -4.60 -2.37 -18.27
C LEU A 24 -3.74 -3.64 -18.27
N GLU A 25 -3.31 -4.07 -17.08
CA GLU A 25 -2.65 -5.36 -16.91
C GLU A 25 -3.55 -6.49 -17.40
N ASN A 26 -2.96 -7.46 -18.11
CA ASN A 26 -3.65 -8.64 -18.63
C ASN A 26 -4.90 -8.31 -19.47
N ILE A 27 -4.81 -7.30 -20.33
CA ILE A 27 -5.96 -6.82 -21.13
C ILE A 27 -6.62 -7.93 -21.95
N ASP A 28 -5.87 -8.89 -22.49
CA ASP A 28 -6.44 -9.98 -23.28
C ASP A 28 -7.35 -10.89 -22.44
N VAL A 29 -6.94 -11.19 -21.21
CA VAL A 29 -7.78 -11.92 -20.24
C VAL A 29 -9.02 -11.10 -19.87
N LEU A 30 -8.86 -9.78 -19.66
CA LEU A 30 -9.98 -8.91 -19.33
C LEU A 30 -11.00 -8.79 -20.47
N LYS A 31 -10.56 -8.89 -21.73
CA LYS A 31 -11.46 -8.95 -22.88
C LYS A 31 -12.30 -10.23 -22.84
N ASP A 32 -11.68 -11.36 -22.54
CA ASP A 32 -12.38 -12.65 -22.44
C ASP A 32 -13.37 -12.70 -21.28
N ASP A 33 -12.96 -12.22 -20.09
CA ASP A 33 -13.84 -12.04 -18.94
C ASP A 33 -15.03 -11.13 -19.25
N CYS A 34 -14.81 -10.04 -19.98
CA CYS A 34 -15.86 -9.11 -20.34
C CYS A 34 -16.88 -9.76 -21.28
N LYS A 35 -16.44 -10.55 -22.26
CA LYS A 35 -17.33 -11.31 -23.15
C LYS A 35 -18.19 -12.29 -22.36
N ILE A 36 -17.60 -13.06 -21.44
CA ILE A 36 -18.33 -13.98 -20.57
C ILE A 36 -19.36 -13.20 -19.76
N TRP A 37 -18.96 -12.09 -19.13
CA TRP A 37 -19.85 -11.24 -18.36
C TRP A 37 -21.01 -10.68 -19.18
N LEU A 38 -20.77 -10.26 -20.43
CA LEU A 38 -21.82 -9.78 -21.33
C LEU A 38 -22.90 -10.85 -21.59
N THR A 39 -22.53 -12.13 -21.66
CA THR A 39 -23.54 -13.20 -21.78
C THR A 39 -24.43 -13.31 -20.54
N THR A 40 -23.89 -13.06 -19.34
CA THR A 40 -24.64 -13.12 -18.08
C THR A 40 -25.66 -11.99 -17.92
N ILE A 41 -25.40 -10.83 -18.54
CA ILE A 41 -26.30 -9.68 -18.48
C ILE A 41 -27.21 -9.57 -19.70
N LEU A 42 -27.07 -10.47 -20.68
CA LEU A 42 -27.86 -10.47 -21.91
C LEU A 42 -29.36 -10.56 -21.62
N SER A 43 -29.75 -11.37 -20.65
CA SER A 43 -31.15 -11.54 -20.21
C SER A 43 -31.72 -10.31 -19.49
N LYS A 44 -30.87 -9.35 -19.09
CA LYS A 44 -31.30 -8.10 -18.44
C LYS A 44 -31.63 -7.00 -19.43
N PHE A 45 -31.35 -7.19 -20.72
CA PHE A 45 -31.67 -6.22 -21.75
C PHE A 45 -33.14 -6.35 -22.17
N ASP A 46 -33.88 -5.24 -22.09
CA ASP A 46 -35.27 -5.15 -22.49
C ASP A 46 -35.42 -4.27 -23.75
N PRO A 47 -35.78 -4.84 -24.92
CA PRO A 47 -35.96 -4.08 -26.15
C PRO A 47 -37.10 -3.05 -26.10
N THR A 48 -38.05 -3.20 -25.18
CA THR A 48 -39.22 -2.32 -25.07
C THR A 48 -38.92 -0.98 -24.42
N GLN A 49 -37.77 -0.87 -23.71
CA GLN A 49 -37.33 0.35 -23.03
C GLN A 49 -36.75 1.42 -23.97
N GLY A 50 -36.92 1.28 -25.29
CA GLY A 50 -36.51 2.27 -26.29
C GLY A 50 -34.99 2.41 -26.48
N THR A 51 -34.18 1.65 -25.76
CA THR A 51 -32.71 1.72 -25.84
C THR A 51 -32.20 0.70 -26.84
N LYS A 52 -31.44 1.13 -27.86
CA LYS A 52 -30.84 0.20 -28.83
C LYS A 52 -29.84 -0.73 -28.13
N ALA A 53 -29.88 -2.02 -28.46
CA ALA A 53 -29.01 -3.03 -27.86
C ALA A 53 -27.52 -2.63 -27.94
N PHE A 54 -27.07 -2.17 -29.11
CA PHE A 54 -25.69 -1.70 -29.29
C PHE A 54 -25.32 -0.58 -28.31
N SER A 55 -26.19 0.41 -28.12
CA SER A 55 -25.98 1.52 -27.20
C SER A 55 -25.91 1.05 -25.76
N TYR A 56 -26.84 0.19 -25.34
CA TYR A 56 -26.87 -0.39 -24.00
C TYR A 56 -25.56 -1.17 -23.71
N PHE A 57 -25.21 -2.12 -24.57
CA PHE A 57 -24.04 -2.96 -24.37
C PHE A 57 -22.73 -2.16 -24.47
N SER A 58 -22.66 -1.12 -25.31
CA SER A 58 -21.50 -0.21 -25.35
C SER A 58 -21.28 0.52 -24.02
N VAL A 59 -22.37 1.03 -23.41
CA VAL A 59 -22.30 1.77 -22.15
C VAL A 59 -21.85 0.87 -21.01
N VAL A 60 -22.47 -0.30 -20.85
CA VAL A 60 -22.12 -1.22 -19.75
C VAL A 60 -20.72 -1.81 -19.91
N THR A 61 -20.28 -2.10 -21.15
CA THR A 61 -18.91 -2.55 -21.45
C THR A 61 -17.88 -1.49 -21.06
N LYS A 62 -18.09 -0.22 -21.47
CA LYS A 62 -17.21 0.89 -21.08
C LYS A 62 -17.14 1.06 -19.57
N ASN A 63 -18.28 0.99 -18.89
CA ASN A 63 -18.34 1.12 -17.42
C ASN A 63 -17.55 -0.01 -16.75
N TRP A 64 -17.70 -1.25 -17.23
CA TRP A 64 -16.96 -2.40 -16.71
C TRP A 64 -15.44 -2.19 -16.77
N PHE A 65 -14.90 -1.79 -17.92
CA PHE A 65 -13.46 -1.49 -18.06
C PHE A 65 -13.03 -0.27 -17.24
N THR A 66 -13.88 0.75 -17.11
CA THR A 66 -13.62 1.91 -16.26
C THR A 66 -13.45 1.49 -14.79
N HIS A 67 -14.26 0.54 -14.30
CA HIS A 67 -14.10 -0.01 -12.95
C HIS A 67 -12.78 -0.78 -12.79
N LYS A 68 -12.39 -1.60 -13.77
CA LYS A 68 -11.09 -2.30 -13.77
C LYS A 68 -9.93 -1.31 -13.75
N ALA A 69 -9.98 -0.27 -14.60
CA ALA A 69 -8.99 0.80 -14.63
C ALA A 69 -8.86 1.53 -13.30
N LYS A 70 -9.98 1.90 -12.66
CA LYS A 70 -9.96 2.52 -11.33
C LYS A 70 -9.31 1.62 -10.27
N LYS A 71 -9.59 0.31 -10.31
CA LYS A 71 -8.98 -0.67 -9.39
C LYS A 71 -7.47 -0.78 -9.62
N GLN A 72 -7.03 -0.83 -10.89
CA GLN A 72 -5.61 -0.82 -11.26
C GLN A 72 -4.91 0.46 -10.81
N THR A 73 -5.49 1.64 -11.06
CA THR A 73 -4.93 2.91 -10.59
C THR A 73 -4.79 2.94 -9.07
N GLN A 74 -5.74 2.38 -8.32
CA GLN A 74 -5.63 2.26 -6.87
C GLN A 74 -4.53 1.28 -6.43
N LYS A 75 -4.37 0.14 -7.13
CA LYS A 75 -3.26 -0.81 -6.93
C LYS A 75 -1.91 -0.14 -7.18
N ASN A 76 -1.74 0.51 -8.34
CA ASN A 76 -0.51 1.22 -8.70
C ASN A 76 -0.18 2.33 -7.70
N LYS A 77 -1.19 3.08 -7.21
CA LYS A 77 -0.96 4.10 -6.17
C LYS A 77 -0.46 3.50 -4.86
N ARG A 78 -0.92 2.30 -4.50
CA ARG A 78 -0.39 1.58 -3.33
C ARG A 78 1.04 1.13 -3.59
N GLU A 79 1.32 0.54 -4.75
CA GLU A 79 2.66 0.08 -5.15
C GLU A 79 3.69 1.23 -5.27
N VAL A 80 3.32 2.36 -5.86
CA VAL A 80 4.16 3.57 -5.92
C VAL A 80 4.40 4.15 -4.52
N ASN A 81 3.43 4.08 -3.61
CA ASN A 81 3.67 4.44 -2.21
C ASN A 81 4.72 3.51 -1.57
N TYR A 82 4.68 2.21 -1.88
CA TYR A 82 5.72 1.27 -1.44
C TYR A 82 7.09 1.58 -2.06
N ASP A 83 7.19 1.91 -3.34
CA ASP A 83 8.46 2.23 -4.01
C ASP A 83 9.09 3.53 -3.52
N LEU A 84 8.28 4.57 -3.30
CA LEU A 84 8.73 5.82 -2.66
C LEU A 84 9.21 5.56 -1.22
N MET A 85 8.54 4.65 -0.50
CA MET A 85 8.94 4.22 0.86
C MET A 85 10.14 3.26 0.88
N VAL A 86 10.56 2.72 -0.26
CA VAL A 86 11.80 1.96 -0.44
C VAL A 86 12.94 2.92 -0.78
N LYS A 87 12.73 3.87 -1.71
CA LYS A 87 13.73 4.90 -2.06
C LYS A 87 14.06 5.86 -0.91
N GLU A 88 13.09 6.26 -0.08
CA GLU A 88 13.37 7.05 1.12
C GLU A 88 14.13 6.27 2.21
N VAL A 89 14.21 4.94 2.09
CA VAL A 89 14.98 4.06 2.98
C VAL A 89 16.37 3.80 2.41
N GLU A 90 16.52 3.67 1.09
CA GLU A 90 17.85 3.58 0.46
C GLU A 90 18.70 4.83 0.69
N ILE A 91 18.10 6.03 0.78
CA ILE A 91 18.82 7.26 1.15
C ILE A 91 19.31 7.23 2.61
N ALA A 92 18.73 6.37 3.46
CA ALA A 92 19.17 6.18 4.85
C ALA A 92 20.12 4.98 5.03
N ASP A 93 20.38 4.19 3.96
CA ASP A 93 21.18 2.96 4.00
C ASP A 93 22.54 3.12 3.29
N VAL A 94 22.92 4.36 2.96
CA VAL A 94 24.26 4.72 2.49
C VAL A 94 25.04 5.34 3.65
N ASP A 95 25.33 4.53 4.67
CA ASP A 95 26.56 4.68 5.45
C ASP A 95 26.97 3.32 6.04
N LYS A 96 27.25 2.35 5.16
CA LYS A 96 27.89 1.09 5.53
C LYS A 96 29.39 1.32 5.63
N ASN A 97 29.83 1.99 6.69
CA ASN A 97 31.23 2.05 7.10
C ASN A 97 31.37 2.30 8.60
N ASP A 98 30.67 1.53 9.45
CA ASP A 98 30.99 1.54 10.87
C ASP A 98 30.97 0.13 11.46
N PHE A 99 32.16 -0.38 11.74
CA PHE A 99 32.35 -1.58 12.56
C PHE A 99 32.20 -1.16 14.03
N LEU A 100 30.98 -0.89 14.46
CA LEU A 100 30.68 -0.66 15.87
C LEU A 100 30.91 -1.96 16.66
N SER A 101 31.52 -1.83 17.84
CA SER A 101 31.67 -2.95 18.77
C SER A 101 30.30 -3.35 19.36
N GLU A 102 30.14 -4.61 19.78
CA GLU A 102 28.92 -5.06 20.47
C GLU A 102 28.57 -4.21 21.71
N ALA A 103 29.57 -3.57 22.32
CA ALA A 103 29.37 -2.66 23.44
C ALA A 103 28.68 -1.36 23.01
N GLU A 104 29.17 -0.72 21.95
CA GLU A 104 28.58 0.51 21.38
C GLU A 104 27.19 0.24 20.81
N GLU A 105 26.96 -0.94 20.23
CA GLU A 105 25.63 -1.33 19.75
C GLU A 105 24.64 -1.46 20.92
N ARG A 106 25.02 -2.16 22.00
CA ARG A 106 24.18 -2.29 23.20
C ARG A 106 23.89 -0.93 23.84
N GLU A 107 24.91 -0.09 23.94
CA GLU A 107 24.80 1.26 24.50
C GLU A 107 23.83 2.11 23.68
N PHE A 108 24.00 2.12 22.35
CA PHE A 108 23.08 2.80 21.44
C PHE A 108 21.63 2.34 21.62
N TRP A 109 21.38 1.02 21.66
CA TRP A 109 20.03 0.49 21.85
C TRP A 109 19.43 0.86 23.20
N GLN A 110 20.22 0.88 24.26
CA GLN A 110 19.79 1.30 25.58
C GLN A 110 19.38 2.78 25.59
N PHE A 111 20.22 3.67 25.05
CA PHE A 111 19.91 5.10 24.96
C PHE A 111 18.72 5.38 24.05
N LEU A 112 18.63 4.68 22.92
CA LEU A 112 17.51 4.80 22.02
C LEU A 112 16.20 4.37 22.69
N LEU A 113 16.20 3.26 23.44
CA LEU A 113 15.01 2.82 24.17
C LEU A 113 14.57 3.86 25.20
N CYS A 114 15.50 4.39 26.00
CA CYS A 114 15.23 5.46 26.97
C CYS A 114 14.66 6.72 26.29
N GLU A 115 15.23 7.13 25.16
CA GLU A 115 14.76 8.28 24.39
C GLU A 115 13.33 8.05 23.88
N VAL A 116 13.05 6.87 23.29
CA VAL A 116 11.71 6.54 22.79
C VAL A 116 10.69 6.44 23.92
N GLU A 117 11.07 5.89 25.09
CA GLU A 117 10.21 5.88 26.29
C GLU A 117 9.89 7.29 26.77
N SER A 118 10.86 8.20 26.73
CA SER A 118 10.67 9.60 27.11
C SER A 118 9.57 10.28 26.28
N TRP A 119 9.31 9.78 25.06
CA TRP A 119 8.30 10.34 24.19
C TRP A 119 6.87 10.19 24.70
N GLN A 120 6.62 9.27 25.63
CA GLN A 120 5.32 9.10 26.29
C GLN A 120 4.95 10.31 27.16
N ASN A 121 5.92 11.12 27.58
CA ASN A 121 5.69 12.33 28.37
C ASN A 121 5.10 13.49 27.56
N PHE A 122 5.11 13.40 26.22
CA PHE A 122 4.53 14.43 25.38
C PHE A 122 3.02 14.23 25.21
N LYS A 123 2.28 15.33 25.21
CA LYS A 123 0.86 15.30 24.87
C LYS A 123 0.68 14.91 23.39
N MET A 124 0.27 13.67 23.16
CA MET A 124 0.05 13.08 21.84
C MET A 124 -1.43 12.83 21.55
N LYS A 125 -1.78 12.67 20.27
CA LYS A 125 -3.10 12.18 19.87
C LYS A 125 -3.21 10.69 20.17
N GLU A 126 -4.42 10.19 20.37
CA GLU A 126 -4.69 8.78 20.68
C GLU A 126 -3.99 7.79 19.72
N ASN A 127 -4.05 8.04 18.41
CA ASN A 127 -3.38 7.18 17.44
C ASN A 127 -1.84 7.26 17.51
N GLU A 128 -1.30 8.42 17.85
CA GLU A 128 0.16 8.59 18.02
C GLU A 128 0.64 7.84 19.24
N GLN A 129 -0.13 7.91 20.34
CA GLN A 129 0.12 7.14 21.56
C GLN A 129 0.07 5.64 21.28
N LYS A 130 -0.99 5.15 20.62
CA LYS A 130 -1.12 3.74 20.25
C LYS A 130 0.07 3.23 19.42
N VAL A 131 0.51 4.02 18.44
CA VAL A 131 1.66 3.65 17.61
C VAL A 131 2.96 3.68 18.41
N LEU A 132 3.13 4.64 19.33
CA LEU A 132 4.31 4.72 20.19
C LEU A 132 4.40 3.49 21.10
N ASP A 133 3.29 3.14 21.73
CA ASP A 133 3.21 1.98 22.63
C ASP A 133 3.48 0.67 21.88
N ALA A 134 3.01 0.56 20.62
CA ALA A 134 3.32 -0.58 19.77
C ALA A 134 4.81 -0.65 19.40
N VAL A 135 5.44 0.49 19.07
CA VAL A 135 6.89 0.56 18.80
C VAL A 135 7.68 0.14 20.05
N LEU A 136 7.34 0.68 21.22
CA LEU A 136 7.97 0.31 22.49
C LEU A 136 7.81 -1.18 22.80
N THR A 137 6.63 -1.74 22.56
CA THR A 137 6.37 -3.17 22.73
C THR A 137 7.28 -4.00 21.83
N LEU A 138 7.43 -3.63 20.56
CA LEU A 138 8.30 -4.34 19.62
C LEU A 138 9.78 -4.22 19.97
N MET A 139 10.23 -3.04 20.43
CA MET A 139 11.62 -2.84 20.84
C MET A 139 11.98 -3.66 22.08
N LYS A 140 11.08 -3.75 23.06
CA LYS A 140 11.31 -4.49 24.32
C LYS A 140 11.29 -6.01 24.15
N ASN A 141 10.54 -6.50 23.17
CA ASN A 141 10.40 -7.94 22.91
C ASN A 141 11.08 -8.32 21.59
N ILE A 142 12.16 -7.63 21.20
CA ILE A 142 12.81 -7.86 19.90
C ILE A 142 13.36 -9.28 19.77
N GLU A 143 13.79 -9.89 20.88
CA GLU A 143 14.29 -11.27 20.95
C GLU A 143 13.18 -12.31 20.71
N ASP A 144 11.92 -11.96 20.97
CA ASP A 144 10.76 -12.83 20.76
C ASP A 144 10.20 -12.74 19.32
N ILE A 145 10.74 -11.85 18.49
CA ILE A 145 10.27 -11.66 17.12
C ILE A 145 10.89 -12.71 16.19
N GLU A 146 10.12 -13.77 15.93
CA GLU A 146 10.52 -14.89 15.07
C GLU A 146 10.89 -14.45 13.63
N ILE A 147 10.19 -13.45 13.09
CA ILE A 147 10.42 -12.93 11.73
C ILE A 147 10.61 -11.41 11.77
N PHE A 148 11.86 -10.97 11.81
CA PHE A 148 12.23 -9.55 11.83
C PHE A 148 12.44 -9.00 10.41
N ASN A 149 11.37 -8.96 9.60
CA ASN A 149 11.38 -8.25 8.32
C ASN A 149 10.37 -7.11 8.29
N LYS A 150 10.62 -6.10 7.46
CA LYS A 150 9.81 -4.88 7.37
C LYS A 150 8.31 -5.17 7.21
N LYS A 151 7.92 -6.21 6.45
CA LYS A 151 6.51 -6.57 6.28
C LYS A 151 5.90 -7.13 7.56
N ALA A 152 6.62 -8.04 8.24
CA ALA A 152 6.20 -8.62 9.51
C ALA A 152 6.05 -7.55 10.60
N VAL A 153 7.02 -6.62 10.71
CA VAL A 153 6.97 -5.49 11.66
C VAL A 153 5.72 -4.62 11.44
N TYR A 154 5.36 -4.32 10.20
CA TYR A 154 4.11 -3.60 9.91
C TYR A 154 2.84 -4.40 10.24
N LEU A 155 2.87 -5.73 10.11
CA LEU A 155 1.76 -6.59 10.51
C LEU A 155 1.61 -6.60 12.02
N TYR A 156 2.69 -6.77 12.79
CA TYR A 156 2.65 -6.70 14.25
C TYR A 156 2.15 -5.35 14.75
N MET A 157 2.64 -4.24 14.20
CA MET A 157 2.12 -2.91 14.57
C MET A 157 0.63 -2.76 14.27
N ARG A 158 0.14 -3.36 13.18
CA ARG A 158 -1.30 -3.32 12.84
C ARG A 158 -2.13 -4.17 13.81
N GLU A 159 -1.64 -5.32 14.21
CA GLU A 159 -2.29 -6.20 15.19
C GLU A 159 -2.36 -5.54 16.57
N ILE A 160 -1.26 -4.94 17.03
CA ILE A 160 -1.20 -4.26 18.33
C ILE A 160 -2.10 -3.01 18.36
N THR A 161 -2.09 -2.19 17.30
CA THR A 161 -2.75 -0.88 17.32
C THR A 161 -4.20 -0.89 16.80
N GLY A 162 -4.56 -1.89 15.98
CA GLY A 162 -5.82 -1.91 15.22
C GLY A 162 -5.92 -0.84 14.11
N LEU A 163 -4.83 -0.10 13.83
CA LEU A 163 -4.82 1.00 12.87
C LEU A 163 -4.52 0.52 11.45
N ASN A 164 -4.97 1.29 10.45
CA ASN A 164 -4.59 1.01 9.07
C ASN A 164 -3.19 1.54 8.74
N THR A 165 -2.59 1.04 7.66
CA THR A 165 -1.23 1.40 7.22
C THR A 165 -1.02 2.91 7.09
N LYS A 166 -2.00 3.65 6.58
CA LYS A 166 -1.88 5.11 6.39
C LYS A 166 -1.78 5.84 7.74
N GLN A 167 -2.56 5.41 8.73
CA GLN A 167 -2.52 5.98 10.08
C GLN A 167 -1.19 5.68 10.77
N ILE A 168 -0.72 4.42 10.68
CA ILE A 168 0.56 3.99 11.25
C ILE A 168 1.72 4.78 10.64
N VAL A 169 1.81 4.82 9.30
CA VAL A 169 2.87 5.55 8.59
C VAL A 169 2.83 7.05 8.94
N GLY A 170 1.65 7.64 9.04
CA GLY A 170 1.51 9.04 9.44
C GLY A 170 2.07 9.33 10.85
N CYS A 171 1.91 8.41 11.80
CA CYS A 171 2.47 8.55 13.14
C CYS A 171 3.98 8.26 13.18
N LEU A 172 4.43 7.22 12.48
CA LEU A 172 5.85 6.86 12.37
C LEU A 172 6.68 7.98 11.74
N ASN A 173 6.14 8.69 10.75
CA ASN A 173 6.85 9.83 10.15
C ASN A 173 7.17 10.94 11.17
N LYS A 174 6.31 11.14 12.17
CA LYS A 174 6.58 12.10 13.25
C LYS A 174 7.63 11.59 14.22
N MET A 175 7.60 10.30 14.54
CA MET A 175 8.62 9.64 15.37
C MET A 175 9.98 9.65 14.67
N LYS A 176 10.02 9.46 13.34
CA LYS A 176 11.23 9.50 12.52
C LYS A 176 11.96 10.85 12.63
N VAL A 177 11.22 11.95 12.74
CA VAL A 177 11.83 13.28 12.97
C VAL A 177 12.58 13.31 14.31
N ARG A 178 11.97 12.79 15.37
CA ARG A 178 12.60 12.73 16.70
C ARG A 178 13.79 11.78 16.74
N PHE A 179 13.65 10.62 16.10
CA PHE A 179 14.75 9.66 15.94
C PHE A 179 15.95 10.29 15.23
N ARG A 180 15.74 11.06 14.15
CA ARG A 180 16.82 11.77 13.47
C ARG A 180 17.55 12.73 14.40
N SER A 181 16.81 13.52 15.18
CA SER A 181 17.42 14.43 16.16
C SER A 181 18.19 13.69 17.26
N PHE A 182 17.70 12.53 17.72
CA PHE A 182 18.44 11.67 18.64
C PHE A 182 19.73 11.15 17.99
N LYS A 183 19.65 10.62 16.76
CA LYS A 183 20.78 10.06 16.03
C LYS A 183 21.86 11.10 15.75
N GLU A 184 21.47 12.31 15.33
CA GLU A 184 22.38 13.44 15.16
C GLU A 184 23.14 13.75 16.46
N LYS A 185 22.45 13.79 17.61
CA LYS A 185 23.10 14.04 18.91
C LYS A 185 24.02 12.91 19.36
N TRP A 186 23.61 11.66 19.11
CA TRP A 186 24.43 10.47 19.35
C TRP A 186 25.72 10.53 18.51
N ASP A 187 25.59 10.81 17.21
CA ASP A 187 26.74 10.87 16.29
C ASP A 187 27.69 12.04 16.62
N MET A 188 27.18 13.11 17.25
CA MET A 188 27.97 14.21 17.79
C MET A 188 28.58 13.93 19.18
N GLY A 189 28.24 12.80 19.82
CA GLY A 189 28.69 12.45 21.17
C GLY A 189 28.08 13.30 22.29
N GLU A 190 26.96 13.99 22.03
CA GLU A 190 26.25 14.81 23.02
C GLU A 190 25.41 13.95 23.99
N ILE A 191 25.14 12.71 23.63
CA ILE A 191 24.40 11.72 24.41
C ILE A 191 25.32 10.51 24.56
N ASN A 192 26.06 10.48 25.67
CA ASN A 192 26.88 9.37 26.20
C ASN A 192 26.70 9.34 27.72
#